data_AF-A0A7Y2YW33-F1
#
_entry.id   AF-A0A7Y2YW33-F1
#
_cell.length_a   1.000
_cell.length_b   1.000
_cell.length_c   1.000
_cell.angle_alpha   90.00
_cell.angle_beta   90.00
_cell.angle_gamma   90.00
#
_symmetry.space_group_name_H-M   'P 1'
#
loop_
_entity.id
_entity.type
_entity.pdbx_description
1 polymer ?
#
loop_
_entity_poly.entity_id
_entity_poly.type
_entity_poly.pdbx_seq_one_letter_code
_entity_poly.pdbx_strand_id
1 'polypeptide(L)'
;MGAFFRSLILPGWGQAAVDQPVRGAFYFTMEAASLWMLFKTQAKLDAANRAGDEDLAAARRDQKEDWIVMAVFWALFAGVDAWVSTHLWDFEGAVVPPPDGSPGIAVSIPVGGP
;
A
#
# COMPACT_ATOMS: atom_id res chain seq x y z
N MET A 1 11.41 -13.24 -7.56
CA MET A 1 10.21 -13.16 -8.43
C MET A 1 8.89 -13.64 -7.80
N GLY A 2 8.84 -14.19 -6.58
CA GLY A 2 7.63 -14.81 -6.03
C GLY A 2 6.79 -14.00 -5.01
N ALA A 3 7.27 -12.86 -4.50
CA ALA A 3 6.59 -12.08 -3.45
C ALA A 3 5.59 -11.06 -4.00
N PHE A 4 5.92 -10.41 -5.12
CA PHE A 4 5.08 -9.43 -5.83
C PHE A 4 3.71 -9.99 -6.25
N PHE A 5 3.69 -11.17 -6.88
CA PHE A 5 2.45 -11.83 -7.29
C PHE A 5 1.61 -12.30 -6.09
N ARG A 6 2.23 -12.56 -4.95
CA ARG A 6 1.51 -12.95 -3.73
C ARG A 6 0.90 -11.74 -3.01
N SER A 7 1.55 -10.56 -3.02
CA SER A 7 0.97 -9.30 -2.54
C SER A 7 -0.19 -8.77 -3.39
N LEU A 8 -0.25 -9.14 -4.67
CA LEU A 8 -1.35 -8.76 -5.56
C LEU A 8 -2.65 -9.53 -5.25
N ILE A 9 -2.52 -10.75 -4.70
CA ILE A 9 -3.65 -11.65 -4.40
C ILE A 9 -4.19 -11.41 -2.99
N LEU A 10 -3.30 -11.11 -2.04
CA LEU A 10 -3.65 -10.72 -0.68
C LEU A 10 -2.84 -9.48 -0.30
N PRO A 11 -3.45 -8.29 -0.25
CA PRO A 11 -2.78 -7.08 0.23
C PRO A 11 -2.23 -7.33 1.64
N GLY A 12 -0.91 -7.22 1.79
CA GLY A 12 -0.16 -7.57 3.02
C GLY A 12 0.64 -8.88 2.98
N TRP A 13 0.36 -9.84 2.07
CA TRP A 13 1.06 -11.14 2.02
C TRP A 13 2.51 -11.04 1.53
N GLY A 14 2.83 -10.07 0.67
CA GLY A 14 4.21 -9.88 0.17
C GLY A 14 5.17 -9.26 1.18
N GLN A 15 4.66 -8.45 2.12
CA GLN A 15 5.46 -7.77 3.15
C GLN A 15 5.85 -8.71 4.31
N ALA A 16 5.08 -9.79 4.53
CA ALA A 16 5.44 -10.86 5.46
C ALA A 16 6.66 -11.68 5.00
N ALA A 17 7.03 -11.61 3.71
CA ALA A 17 8.17 -12.33 3.14
C ALA A 17 9.47 -11.50 3.06
N VAL A 18 9.43 -10.20 3.42
CA VAL A 18 10.56 -9.25 3.30
C VAL A 18 10.97 -8.68 4.68
N ASP A 19 10.62 -9.37 5.76
CA ASP A 19 11.05 -9.05 7.14
C ASP A 19 10.70 -7.62 7.63
N GLN A 20 9.64 -7.01 7.06
CA GLN A 20 9.09 -5.71 7.47
C GLN A 20 7.62 -5.84 7.92
N PRO A 21 7.36 -6.53 9.05
CA PRO A 21 6.01 -6.91 9.48
C PRO A 21 5.08 -5.72 9.76
N VAL A 22 5.65 -4.58 10.17
CA VAL A 22 4.87 -3.35 10.49
C VAL A 22 4.24 -2.75 9.22
N ARG A 23 4.98 -2.67 8.10
CA ARG A 23 4.46 -2.14 6.83
C ARG A 23 3.40 -3.08 6.24
N GLY A 24 3.63 -4.38 6.32
CA GLY A 24 2.65 -5.39 5.91
C GLY A 24 1.32 -5.29 6.68
N ALA A 25 1.40 -5.15 8.00
CA ALA A 25 0.21 -4.99 8.85
C ALA A 25 -0.56 -3.70 8.55
N PHE A 26 0.15 -2.60 8.27
CA PHE A 26 -0.47 -1.33 7.89
C PHE A 26 -1.31 -1.46 6.61
N TYR A 27 -0.71 -1.97 5.52
CA TYR A 27 -1.42 -2.11 4.25
C TYR A 27 -2.56 -3.14 4.33
N PHE A 28 -2.36 -4.25 5.02
CA PHE A 28 -3.44 -5.22 5.26
C PHE A 28 -4.63 -4.57 5.97
N THR A 29 -4.38 -3.77 7.01
CA THR A 29 -5.44 -3.10 7.77
C THR A 29 -6.22 -2.11 6.90
N MET A 30 -5.51 -1.31 6.10
CA MET A 30 -6.12 -0.35 5.19
C MET A 30 -6.97 -1.01 4.10
N GLU A 31 -6.48 -2.11 3.52
CA GLU A 31 -7.30 -2.87 2.57
C GLU A 31 -8.52 -3.49 3.26
N ALA A 32 -8.31 -4.17 4.38
CA ALA A 32 -9.38 -4.84 5.11
C ALA A 32 -10.49 -3.85 5.51
N ALA A 33 -10.12 -2.64 5.92
CA ALA A 33 -11.07 -1.56 6.20
C ALA A 33 -11.86 -1.14 4.95
N SER A 34 -11.18 -0.98 3.82
CA SER A 34 -11.81 -0.60 2.54
C SER A 34 -12.80 -1.67 2.05
N LEU A 35 -12.39 -2.94 2.08
CA LEU A 35 -13.24 -4.07 1.70
C LEU A 35 -14.43 -4.24 2.65
N TRP A 36 -14.21 -4.10 3.97
CA TRP A 36 -15.29 -4.12 4.95
C TRP A 36 -16.34 -3.04 4.67
N MET A 37 -15.89 -1.83 4.36
CA MET A 37 -16.80 -0.73 4.02
C MET A 37 -17.56 -0.98 2.73
N LEU A 38 -16.95 -1.64 1.74
CA LEU A 38 -17.63 -2.09 0.53
C LEU A 38 -18.76 -3.08 0.85
N PHE A 39 -18.51 -4.11 1.67
CA PHE A 39 -19.56 -5.06 2.11
C PHE A 39 -20.69 -4.36 2.88
N LYS A 40 -20.32 -3.51 3.84
CA LYS A 40 -21.30 -2.74 4.64
C LYS A 40 -22.15 -1.81 3.76
N THR A 41 -21.55 -1.22 2.73
CA THR A 41 -22.24 -0.30 1.81
C THR A 41 -23.20 -1.05 0.89
N GLN A 42 -22.85 -2.26 0.44
CA GLN A 42 -23.78 -3.11 -0.31
C GLN A 42 -25.04 -3.46 0.50
N ALA A 43 -24.90 -3.87 1.76
CA ALA A 43 -26.06 -4.13 2.62
C ALA A 43 -26.97 -2.90 2.80
N LYS A 44 -26.37 -1.69 2.87
CA LYS A 44 -27.12 -0.43 2.95
C LYS A 44 -27.79 -0.05 1.64
N LEU A 45 -27.13 -0.31 0.51
CA LEU A 45 -27.69 -0.11 -0.83
C LEU A 45 -28.92 -1.01 -1.04
N ASP A 46 -28.82 -2.28 -0.68
CA ASP A 46 -29.93 -3.23 -0.78
C ASP A 46 -31.11 -2.85 0.14
N ALA A 47 -30.82 -2.27 1.30
CA ALA A 47 -31.85 -1.73 2.19
C ALA A 47 -32.55 -0.50 1.57
N ALA A 48 -31.80 0.43 0.97
CA ALA A 48 -32.36 1.61 0.30
C ALA A 48 -33.22 1.24 -0.92
N ASN A 49 -32.72 0.32 -1.77
CA ASN A 49 -33.47 -0.19 -2.92
C ASN A 49 -34.80 -0.85 -2.49
N ARG A 50 -34.80 -1.63 -1.39
CA ARG A 50 -36.03 -2.23 -0.86
C ARG A 50 -37.02 -1.22 -0.29
N ALA A 51 -36.52 -0.08 0.22
CA ALA A 51 -37.35 1.01 0.68
C ALA A 51 -37.91 1.88 -0.45
N GLY A 52 -37.43 1.71 -1.69
CA GLY A 52 -37.80 2.54 -2.84
C GLY A 52 -37.22 3.95 -2.80
N ASP A 53 -36.17 4.17 -2.00
CA ASP A 53 -35.50 5.47 -1.87
C ASP A 53 -34.33 5.54 -2.87
N GLU A 54 -34.60 6.11 -4.05
CA GLU A 54 -33.64 6.19 -5.16
C GLU A 54 -32.47 7.13 -4.86
N ASP A 55 -32.72 8.26 -4.18
CA ASP A 55 -31.68 9.22 -3.81
C ASP A 55 -30.70 8.60 -2.81
N LEU A 56 -31.22 7.91 -1.79
CA LEU A 56 -30.38 7.18 -0.85
C LEU A 56 -29.62 6.05 -1.55
N ALA A 57 -30.25 5.32 -2.46
CA ALA A 57 -29.59 4.26 -3.21
C ALA A 57 -28.48 4.80 -4.12
N ALA A 58 -28.67 5.95 -4.77
CA ALA A 58 -27.63 6.64 -5.54
C ALA A 58 -26.44 7.00 -4.66
N ALA A 59 -26.67 7.66 -3.52
CA ALA A 59 -25.60 8.01 -2.58
C ALA A 59 -24.82 6.80 -2.03
N ARG A 60 -25.47 5.64 -1.89
CA ARG A 60 -24.78 4.38 -1.51
C ARG A 60 -23.99 3.75 -2.65
N ARG A 61 -24.40 3.95 -3.90
CA ARG A 61 -23.61 3.56 -5.07
C ARG A 61 -22.32 4.38 -5.16
N ASP A 62 -22.41 5.69 -5.02
CA ASP A 62 -21.23 6.58 -5.02
C ASP A 62 -20.25 6.18 -3.91
N GLN A 63 -20.75 5.96 -2.69
CA GLN A 63 -19.92 5.46 -1.59
C GLN A 63 -19.25 4.12 -1.90
N LYS A 64 -19.94 3.21 -2.60
CA LYS A 64 -19.34 1.93 -2.99
C LYS A 64 -18.20 2.15 -3.97
N GLU A 65 -18.37 3.04 -4.95
CA GLU A 65 -17.33 3.41 -5.91
C GLU A 65 -16.10 4.00 -5.20
N ASP A 66 -16.31 4.89 -4.23
CA ASP A 66 -15.22 5.45 -3.41
C ASP A 66 -14.43 4.36 -2.68
N TRP A 67 -15.11 3.38 -2.08
CA TRP A 67 -14.44 2.26 -1.41
C TRP A 67 -13.71 1.32 -2.36
N ILE A 68 -14.21 1.14 -3.58
CA ILE A 68 -13.51 0.40 -4.64
C ILE A 68 -12.23 1.13 -5.02
N VAL A 69 -12.31 2.43 -5.27
CA VAL A 69 -11.14 3.25 -5.61
C VAL A 69 -10.10 3.19 -4.50
N MET A 70 -10.53 3.31 -3.24
CA MET A 70 -9.66 3.22 -2.07
C MET A 70 -8.95 1.85 -1.96
N ALA A 71 -9.67 0.74 -2.18
CA ALA A 71 -9.08 -0.59 -2.15
C ALA A 71 -8.04 -0.76 -3.27
N VAL A 72 -8.37 -0.36 -4.50
CA VAL A 72 -7.43 -0.39 -5.63
C VAL A 72 -6.19 0.45 -5.34
N PHE A 73 -6.37 1.65 -4.77
CA PHE A 73 -5.27 2.51 -4.36
C PHE A 73 -4.33 1.82 -3.37
N TRP A 74 -4.86 1.23 -2.29
CA TRP A 74 -4.04 0.55 -1.28
C TRP A 74 -3.31 -0.66 -1.84
N ALA A 75 -3.97 -1.46 -2.68
CA ALA A 75 -3.35 -2.59 -3.36
C ALA A 75 -2.16 -2.17 -4.24
N LEU A 76 -2.34 -1.13 -5.06
CA LEU A 76 -1.28 -0.61 -5.92
C LEU A 76 -0.14 0.02 -5.12
N PHE A 77 -0.49 0.82 -4.11
CA PHE A 77 0.49 1.50 -3.27
C PHE A 77 1.36 0.49 -2.50
N ALA A 78 0.76 -0.56 -1.94
CA ALA A 78 1.50 -1.64 -1.30
C ALA A 78 2.45 -2.37 -2.29
N GLY A 79 2.03 -2.53 -3.55
CA GLY A 79 2.87 -3.11 -4.60
C GLY A 79 4.08 -2.24 -4.96
N VAL A 80 3.87 -0.94 -5.12
CA VAL A 80 4.96 0.04 -5.37
C VAL A 80 5.92 0.09 -4.19
N ASP A 81 5.39 0.15 -2.98
CA ASP A 81 6.17 0.16 -1.73
C ASP A 81 7.07 -1.07 -1.58
N ALA A 82 6.51 -2.25 -1.89
CA ALA A 82 7.27 -3.50 -1.91
C ALA A 82 8.37 -3.48 -2.99
N TRP A 83 8.06 -3.02 -4.21
CA TRP A 83 9.04 -2.91 -5.29
C TRP A 83 10.21 -1.98 -4.94
N VAL A 84 9.91 -0.81 -4.39
CA VAL A 84 10.94 0.14 -3.90
C VAL A 84 11.79 -0.52 -2.82
N SER A 85 11.16 -1.22 -1.88
CA SER A 85 11.87 -1.89 -0.79
C SER A 85 12.81 -2.98 -1.28
N THR A 86 12.45 -3.75 -2.32
CA THR A 86 13.36 -4.76 -2.88
C THR A 86 14.52 -4.14 -3.66
N HIS A 87 14.30 -3.02 -4.36
CA HIS A 87 15.36 -2.37 -5.16
C HIS A 87 16.33 -1.55 -4.31
N LEU A 88 15.89 -1.09 -3.13
CA LEU A 88 16.73 -0.39 -2.17
C LEU A 88 17.32 -1.30 -1.10
N TRP A 89 17.05 -2.61 -1.13
CA TRP A 89 17.53 -3.53 -0.10
C TRP A 89 19.06 -3.62 -0.04
N ASP A 90 19.74 -3.57 -1.20
CA ASP A 90 21.22 -3.54 -1.28
C ASP A 90 21.80 -2.13 -1.12
N PHE A 91 20.97 -1.10 -0.97
CA PHE A 91 21.43 0.27 -0.78
C PHE A 91 21.78 0.50 0.70
N GLU A 92 22.91 -0.04 1.13
CA GLU A 92 23.55 0.35 2.39
C GLU A 92 23.99 1.81 2.26
N GLY A 93 23.11 2.74 2.63
CA GLY A 93 23.51 4.11 2.90
C GLY A 93 24.47 4.10 4.08
N ALA A 94 25.76 3.90 3.84
CA ALA A 94 26.78 3.98 4.86
C ALA A 94 26.78 5.42 5.37
N VAL A 95 26.25 5.62 6.59
CA VAL A 95 26.40 6.89 7.31
C VAL A 95 27.84 6.93 7.79
N VAL A 96 28.74 7.33 6.89
CA VAL A 96 30.14 7.55 7.24
C VAL A 96 30.25 8.99 7.74
N PRO A 97 30.62 9.21 9.00
CA PRO A 97 30.87 10.56 9.47
C PRO A 97 31.99 11.19 8.62
N PRO A 98 31.84 12.44 8.19
CA PRO A 98 32.90 13.17 7.52
C PRO A 98 34.22 13.06 8.31
N PRO A 99 35.38 12.88 7.65
CA PRO A 99 36.67 12.73 8.33
C PRO A 99 37.02 13.89 9.27
N ASP A 100 36.42 15.05 9.05
CA ASP A 100 36.58 16.28 9.83
C ASP A 100 35.57 16.41 10.99
N GLY A 101 34.69 15.43 11.17
CA GLY A 101 33.66 15.43 12.23
C GLY A 101 32.55 16.47 12.02
N SER A 102 32.49 17.12 10.86
CA SER A 102 31.45 18.08 10.54
C SER A 102 30.10 17.39 10.30
N PRO A 103 28.96 18.03 10.62
CA PRO A 103 27.67 17.55 10.14
C PRO A 103 27.60 17.74 8.63
N GLY A 104 27.61 16.63 7.88
CA GLY A 104 27.60 16.65 6.42
C GLY A 104 27.01 15.36 5.82
N ILE A 105 26.51 15.46 4.60
CA ILE A 105 26.06 14.32 3.80
C ILE A 105 27.18 13.96 2.83
N ALA A 106 27.78 12.78 3.00
CA ALA A 106 28.72 12.24 2.05
C ALA A 106 27.96 11.46 0.96
N VAL A 107 28.18 11.82 -0.31
CA VAL A 107 27.64 11.10 -1.46
C VAL A 107 28.79 10.36 -2.13
N SER A 108 28.78 9.01 -2.08
CA SER A 108 29.74 8.20 -2.82
C SER A 108 29.21 7.93 -4.24
N ILE A 109 29.82 8.56 -5.24
CA ILE A 109 29.55 8.26 -6.64
C ILE A 109 30.62 7.27 -7.12
N PRO A 110 30.25 6.03 -7.51
CA PRO A 110 31.21 5.11 -8.10
C PRO A 110 31.66 5.68 -9.45
N VAL A 111 32.90 6.16 -9.50
CA VAL A 111 33.51 6.59 -10.74
C VAL A 111 34.00 5.33 -11.43
N GLY A 112 33.28 4.88 -12.45
CA GLY A 112 33.75 3.79 -13.31
C GLY A 112 35.08 4.20 -13.94
N GLY A 113 36.16 3.58 -13.49
CA GLY A 113 37.46 3.65 -14.17
C GLY A 113 37.48 2.76 -15.42
N PRO A 114 38.35 3.06 -16.40
CA PRO A 114 38.39 2.42 -17.72
C PRO A 114 38.62 0.90 -17.70
#